data_AF-A0A6A5UF39-F1
#
_entry.id   AF-A0A6A5UF39-F1
#
_cell.length_a   1.000
_cell.length_b   1.000
_cell.length_c   1.000
_cell.angle_alpha   90.00
_cell.angle_beta   90.00
_cell.angle_gamma   90.00
#
_symmetry.space_group_name_H-M   'P 1'
#
loop_
_entity.id
_entity.type
_entity.pdbx_description
1 polymer ?
#
loop_
_entity_poly.entity_id
_entity_poly.type
_entity_poly.pdbx_seq_one_letter_code
_entity_poly.pdbx_strand_id
1 'polypeptide(L)'
;MPSLTPRDNMGYAIHPAGIVVLCILGSGVLVFILFGMFRFYGQPNANEGTYRPMTVEQMSYIKDVRDRNLEELAYEGRKGMFGGKGRVHGR
;
A
#
# COMPACT_ATOMS: atom_id res chain seq x y z
N MET A 1 59.15 23.53 14.30
CA MET A 1 58.16 23.88 13.26
C MET A 1 56.78 23.82 13.92
N PRO A 2 55.95 24.87 13.86
CA PRO A 2 54.64 24.83 14.49
C PRO A 2 53.73 23.89 13.69
N SER A 3 53.29 22.79 14.32
CA SER A 3 52.32 21.87 13.75
C SER A 3 50.92 22.52 13.76
N LEU A 4 50.27 22.59 12.61
CA LEU A 4 48.84 22.93 12.55
C LEU A 4 48.04 21.81 13.20
N THR A 5 47.65 21.98 14.45
CA THR A 5 46.62 21.14 15.08
C THR A 5 45.26 21.50 14.47
N PRO A 6 44.54 20.55 13.83
CA PRO A 6 43.18 20.76 13.39
C PRO A 6 42.32 21.26 14.55
N ARG A 7 41.46 22.23 14.29
CA ARG A 7 40.54 22.75 15.30
C ARG A 7 39.41 21.73 15.45
N ASP A 8 39.58 20.77 16.36
CA ASP A 8 38.67 19.62 16.55
C ASP A 8 37.21 20.02 16.82
N ASN A 9 37.01 21.22 17.36
CA ASN A 9 35.68 21.78 17.57
C ASN A 9 35.50 22.92 16.56
N MET A 10 34.79 22.65 15.45
CA MET A 10 34.43 23.65 14.41
C MET A 10 33.54 24.82 14.91
N GLY A 11 33.57 25.13 16.22
CA GLY A 11 32.75 26.15 16.87
C GLY A 11 31.46 25.62 17.50
N TYR A 12 31.20 24.30 17.42
CA TYR A 12 29.98 23.70 17.97
C TYR A 12 30.19 23.17 19.38
N ALA A 13 29.18 23.35 20.24
CA ALA A 13 29.15 22.79 21.59
C ALA A 13 29.00 21.27 21.63
N ILE A 14 28.51 20.67 20.52
CA ILE A 14 28.30 19.23 20.35
C ILE A 14 29.00 18.83 19.04
N HIS A 15 29.61 17.64 19.01
CA HIS A 15 30.23 17.11 17.80
C HIS A 15 29.20 17.10 16.64
N PRO A 16 29.56 17.54 15.42
CA PRO A 16 28.61 17.67 14.30
C PRO A 16 27.80 16.41 14.02
N ALA A 17 28.40 15.22 14.17
CA ALA A 17 27.68 13.96 14.04
C ALA A 17 26.53 13.79 15.06
N GLY A 18 26.69 14.30 16.28
CA GLY A 18 25.65 14.29 17.31
C GLY A 18 24.46 15.16 16.93
N ILE A 19 24.70 16.32 16.29
CA ILE A 19 23.64 17.19 15.78
C ILE A 19 22.82 16.45 14.72
N VAL A 20 23.48 15.75 13.79
CA VAL A 20 22.82 14.96 12.75
C VAL A 20 21.96 13.85 13.36
N VAL A 21 22.47 13.12 14.34
CA VAL A 21 21.72 12.07 15.05
C VAL A 21 20.48 12.64 15.74
N LEU A 22 20.61 13.78 16.42
CA LEU A 22 19.47 14.45 17.08
C LEU A 22 18.41 14.90 16.07
N CYS A 23 18.81 15.40 14.90
CA CYS A 23 17.88 15.76 13.82
C CYS A 23 17.14 14.54 13.26
N ILE A 24 17.82 13.41 13.08
CA ILE A 24 17.19 12.16 12.60
C ILE A 24 16.19 11.64 13.63
N LEU A 25 16.57 11.60 14.92
CA LEU A 25 15.67 11.17 15.98
C LEU A 25 14.47 12.11 16.13
N GLY A 26 14.70 13.43 16.10
CA GLY A 26 13.64 14.42 16.19
C GLY A 26 12.66 14.36 15.01
N SER A 27 13.17 14.21 13.79
CA SER A 27 12.32 14.06 12.59
C SER A 27 11.53 12.76 12.60
N GLY A 28 12.11 11.65 13.05
CA GLY A 28 11.41 10.37 13.23
C GLY A 28 10.21 10.49 14.18
N VAL A 29 10.41 11.08 15.36
CA VAL A 29 9.32 11.32 16.33
C VAL A 29 8.22 12.19 15.73
N LEU A 30 8.60 13.25 15.01
CA LEU A 30 7.65 14.16 14.38
C LEU A 30 6.81 13.44 13.31
N VAL A 31 7.41 12.55 12.51
CA VAL A 31 6.69 11.73 11.51
C VAL A 31 5.67 10.81 12.18
N PHE A 32 6.01 10.16 13.31
CA PHE A 32 5.06 9.33 14.04
C PHE A 32 3.87 10.13 14.59
N ILE A 33 4.12 11.32 15.11
CA ILE A 33 3.05 12.22 15.60
C ILE A 33 2.16 12.65 14.42
N LEU A 34 2.75 13.08 13.30
CA LEU A 34 1.99 13.47 12.11
C LEU A 34 1.18 12.32 11.52
N PHE A 35 1.73 11.10 11.49
CA PHE A 35 1.00 9.91 11.07
C PHE A 35 -0.19 9.63 11.99
N GLY A 36 0.01 9.72 13.31
CA GLY A 36 -1.08 9.61 14.27
C GLY A 36 -2.16 10.67 14.03
N MET A 37 -1.76 11.93 13.88
CA MET A 37 -2.68 13.02 13.57
C MET A 37 -3.44 12.78 12.26
N PHE A 38 -2.77 12.35 11.19
CA PHE A 38 -3.43 12.01 9.94
C PHE A 38 -4.38 10.82 10.10
N ARG A 39 -4.04 9.83 10.93
CA ARG A 39 -4.90 8.67 11.18
C ARG A 39 -6.15 9.01 12.00
N PHE A 40 -6.07 9.95 12.93
CA PHE A 40 -7.17 10.31 13.84
C PHE A 40 -7.99 11.52 13.36
N TYR A 41 -7.34 12.48 12.71
CA TYR A 41 -7.95 13.75 12.25
C TYR A 41 -7.92 13.92 10.73
N GLY A 42 -7.07 13.18 10.01
CA GLY A 42 -7.22 13.09 8.57
C GLY A 42 -8.57 12.47 8.30
N GLN A 43 -9.44 13.23 7.64
CA GLN A 43 -10.71 12.69 7.19
C GLN A 43 -10.39 11.38 6.48
N PRO A 44 -11.06 10.26 6.81
CA PRO A 44 -10.95 9.09 5.96
C PRO A 44 -11.25 9.64 4.57
N ASN A 45 -10.31 9.47 3.63
CA ASN A 45 -10.61 9.71 2.23
C ASN A 45 -12.02 9.17 2.06
N ALA A 46 -12.97 9.96 1.56
CA ALA A 46 -14.38 9.56 1.47
C ALA A 46 -14.61 8.27 0.62
N ASN A 47 -13.52 7.62 0.23
CA ASN A 47 -13.32 6.50 -0.65
C ASN A 47 -12.61 5.31 0.01
N GLU A 48 -12.04 5.45 1.22
CA GLU A 48 -11.36 4.36 1.94
C GLU A 48 -12.21 3.90 3.12
N GLY A 49 -13.12 2.96 2.87
CA GLY A 49 -13.81 2.20 3.92
C GLY A 49 -15.29 2.51 4.14
N THR A 50 -15.81 3.60 3.58
CA THR A 50 -17.26 3.87 3.63
C THR A 50 -17.96 3.16 2.48
N TYR A 51 -18.97 2.34 2.78
CA TYR A 51 -19.89 1.80 1.78
C TYR A 51 -20.50 3.00 1.03
N ARG A 52 -20.03 3.28 -0.19
CA ARG A 52 -20.63 4.32 -1.02
C ARG A 52 -22.08 3.89 -1.27
N PRO A 53 -23.08 4.72 -0.93
CA PRO A 53 -24.46 4.37 -1.23
C PRO A 53 -24.59 4.25 -2.74
N MET A 54 -24.74 3.00 -3.20
CA MET A 54 -24.88 2.66 -4.59
C MET A 54 -26.35 2.79 -4.98
N THR A 55 -26.65 3.38 -6.15
CA THR A 55 -28.03 3.50 -6.60
C THR A 55 -28.62 2.12 -6.92
N VAL A 56 -29.95 2.01 -6.92
CA VAL A 56 -30.65 0.76 -7.26
C VAL A 56 -30.28 0.28 -8.66
N GLU A 57 -30.13 1.20 -9.61
CA GLU A 57 -29.72 0.91 -10.99
C GLU A 57 -28.27 0.40 -11.08
N GLN A 58 -27.36 0.96 -10.26
CA GLN A 58 -25.98 0.47 -10.20
C GLN A 58 -25.93 -0.94 -9.60
N MET A 59 -26.77 -1.24 -8.60
CA MET A 59 -26.89 -2.59 -8.03
C MET A 59 -27.44 -3.61 -9.03
N SER A 60 -28.47 -3.28 -9.80
CA SER A 60 -29.01 -4.19 -10.82
C SER A 60 -27.99 -4.45 -11.92
N TYR A 61 -27.30 -3.41 -12.40
CA TYR A 61 -26.25 -3.58 -13.40
C TYR A 61 -25.11 -4.50 -12.92
N ILE A 62 -24.61 -4.31 -11.69
CA ILE A 62 -23.55 -5.15 -11.14
C ILE A 62 -24.02 -6.60 -10.98
N LYS A 63 -25.27 -6.81 -10.61
CA LYS A 63 -25.86 -8.15 -10.55
C LYS A 63 -25.86 -8.81 -11.94
N ASP A 64 -26.35 -8.11 -12.96
CA ASP A 64 -26.40 -8.64 -14.34
C ASP A 64 -25.01 -8.96 -14.91
N VAL A 65 -24.00 -8.16 -14.56
CA VAL A 65 -22.60 -8.43 -14.94
C VAL A 65 -22.08 -9.68 -14.21
N ARG A 66 -22.35 -9.81 -12.92
CA ARG A 66 -21.95 -11.00 -12.14
C ARG A 66 -22.57 -12.27 -12.67
N ASP A 67 -23.87 -12.22 -12.99
CA ASP A 67 -24.62 -13.39 -13.47
C ASP A 67 -24.06 -13.87 -14.82
N ARG A 68 -23.76 -12.95 -15.75
CA ARG A 68 -23.13 -13.28 -17.04
C ARG A 68 -21.73 -13.89 -16.88
N ASN A 69 -20.90 -13.28 -16.03
CA ASN A 69 -19.54 -13.78 -15.80
C ASN A 69 -19.56 -15.17 -15.13
N LEU A 70 -20.51 -15.41 -14.22
CA LEU A 70 -20.71 -16.72 -13.60
C LEU A 70 -21.15 -17.78 -14.61
N GLU A 71 -22.03 -17.43 -15.54
CA GLU A 71 -22.47 -18.32 -16.61
C GLU A 71 -21.32 -18.70 -17.54
N GLU A 72 -20.50 -17.72 -17.93
CA GLU A 72 -19.32 -17.93 -18.77
C GLU A 72 -18.29 -18.82 -18.06
N LEU A 73 -17.99 -18.54 -16.80
CA LEU A 73 -17.09 -19.36 -15.98
C LEU A 73 -17.60 -20.80 -15.83
N ALA A 74 -18.91 -20.98 -15.63
CA ALA A 74 -19.52 -22.31 -15.55
C ALA A 74 -19.46 -23.06 -16.88
N TYR A 75 -19.63 -22.35 -18.00
CA TYR A 75 -19.48 -22.91 -19.34
C TYR A 75 -18.05 -23.34 -19.62
N GLU A 76 -17.05 -22.51 -19.30
CA GLU A 76 -15.63 -22.85 -19.42
C GLU A 76 -15.24 -24.02 -18.52
N GLY A 77 -15.69 -24.03 -17.27
CA GLY A 77 -15.45 -25.12 -16.33
C GLY A 77 -15.99 -26.46 -16.85
N ARG A 78 -17.21 -26.46 -17.41
CA ARG A 78 -17.78 -27.65 -18.07
C ARG A 78 -16.96 -28.07 -19.29
N LYS A 79 -16.58 -27.13 -20.16
CA LYS A 79 -15.77 -27.40 -21.35
C LYS A 79 -14.40 -27.99 -20.98
N GLY A 80 -13.75 -27.50 -19.93
CA GLY A 80 -12.50 -28.03 -19.40
C GLY A 80 -12.63 -29.47 -18.87
N MET A 81 -13.73 -29.79 -18.19
CA MET A 81 -14.01 -31.15 -17.71
C MET A 81 -14.24 -32.16 -18.86
N PHE A 82 -14.90 -31.74 -19.94
CA PHE A 82 -15.12 -32.61 -21.11
C PHE A 82 -13.90 -32.71 -22.05
N GLY A 83 -13.03 -31.70 -22.09
CA GLY A 83 -11.83 -31.68 -22.96
C GLY A 83 -10.66 -32.55 -22.50
N GLY A 84 -10.62 -32.95 -21.21
CA GLY A 84 -9.52 -33.75 -20.64
C GLY A 84 -9.56 -35.24 -20.97
N LYS A 85 -10.67 -35.77 -21.49
CA LYS A 85 -10.88 -37.22 -21.63
C LYS A 85 -10.36 -37.84 -22.94
N GLY A 86 -9.72 -37.05 -23.81
CA GLY A 86 -9.31 -37.48 -25.16
C GLY A 86 -7.80 -37.61 -25.44
N ARG A 87 -6.90 -37.28 -24.50
CA ARG A 87 -5.44 -37.25 -24.75
C ARG A 87 -4.62 -38.36 -24.09
N VAL A 88 -5.25 -39.40 -23.54
CA VAL A 88 -4.55 -40.50 -22.81
C VAL A 88 -4.68 -41.85 -23.53
N HIS A 89 -5.19 -41.90 -24.77
CA HIS A 89 -5.30 -43.15 -25.53
C HIS A 89 -4.87 -42.96 -26.99
N GLY A 90 -3.57 -42.72 -27.19
CA GLY A 90 -2.90 -42.79 -28.48
C GLY A 90 -1.60 -43.57 -28.29
N ARG A 91 -1.53 -44.71 -28.98
CA ARG A 91 -0.47 -45.73 -29.01
C ARG A 91 0.94 -45.19 -29.17
#